data_AF-A0AAW6XLC3-F1
#
_entry.id   AF-A0AAW6XLC3-F1
#
_cell.length_a   1.000
_cell.length_b   1.000
_cell.length_c   1.000
_cell.angle_alpha   90.00
_cell.angle_beta   90.00
_cell.angle_gamma   90.00
#
_symmetry.space_group_name_H-M   'P 1'
#
loop_
_entity.id
_entity.type
_entity.pdbx_description
1 polymer ?
#
loop_
_entity_poly.entity_id
_entity_poly.type
_entity_poly.pdbx_seq_one_letter_code
_entity_poly.pdbx_strand_id
1 'polypeptide(L)' 'MKVLVIGNGGREHALAWKAAQSPLVETVFVAPGNAGTALEPALQNVAIG' A
#
# COMPACT_ATOMS: atom_id res chain seq x y z
N MET A 1 1.71 1.00 13.46
CA MET A 1 2.13 -0.33 12.97
C MET A 1 2.42 -0.27 11.48
N LYS A 2 3.31 -1.13 10.98
CA LYS A 2 3.65 -1.23 9.56
C LYS A 2 2.86 -2.38 8.93
N VAL A 3 2.19 -2.11 7.82
CA VAL A 3 1.36 -3.08 7.08
C VAL A 3 2.01 -3.37 5.72
N LEU A 4 2.00 -4.63 5.29
CA LEU A 4 2.44 -5.02 3.95
C LEU A 4 1.27 -5.64 3.18
N VAL A 5 0.99 -5.11 1.99
CA VAL A 5 0.02 -5.66 1.04
C VAL A 5 0.79 -6.26 -0.15
N ILE A 6 0.49 -7.51 -0.48
CA ILE A 6 1.15 -8.22 -1.60
C ILE A 6 0.23 -8.22 -2.82
N GLY A 7 0.76 -7.72 -3.93
CA GLY A 7 0.14 -7.64 -5.25
C GLY A 7 0.20 -6.24 -5.85
N ASN A 8 -0.36 -6.10 -7.05
CA ASN A 8 -0.26 -4.90 -7.88
C ASN A 8 -1.58 -4.54 -8.58
N GLY A 9 -2.70 -5.16 -8.21
CA GLY A 9 -4.01 -4.90 -8.80
C GLY A 9 -4.76 -3.75 -8.12
N GLY A 10 -5.93 -3.43 -8.66
CA GLY A 10 -6.84 -2.44 -8.05
C GLY A 10 -7.39 -2.89 -6.69
N ARG A 11 -7.52 -4.19 -6.47
CA ARG A 11 -7.92 -4.76 -5.17
C ARG A 11 -6.91 -4.43 -4.09
N GLU A 12 -5.63 -4.67 -4.36
CA GLU A 12 -4.56 -4.39 -3.40
C GLU A 12 -4.45 -2.89 -3.12
N HIS A 13 -4.64 -2.05 -4.13
CA HIS A 13 -4.73 -0.61 -3.94
C HIS A 13 -5.88 -0.24 -3.00
N ALA A 14 -7.10 -0.72 -3.22
CA ALA A 14 -8.24 -0.41 -2.36
C ALA A 14 -8.02 -0.88 -0.90
N LEU A 15 -7.44 -2.05 -0.70
CA LEU A 15 -7.09 -2.57 0.63
C LEU A 15 -6.02 -1.71 1.30
N ALA A 16 -4.95 -1.35 0.58
CA ALA A 16 -3.88 -0.51 1.09
C ALA A 16 -4.38 0.90 1.45
N TRP A 17 -5.16 1.52 0.55
CA TRP A 17 -5.80 2.81 0.75
C TRP A 17 -6.68 2.82 2.01
N LYS A 18 -7.47 1.76 2.23
CA LYS A 18 -8.32 1.71 3.42
C LYS A 18 -7.52 1.45 4.70
N ALA A 19 -6.48 0.62 4.64
CA ALA A 19 -5.60 0.36 5.78
C ALA A 19 -4.87 1.62 6.25
N ALA A 20 -4.43 2.45 5.31
CA ALA A 20 -3.70 3.70 5.60
C ALA A 20 -4.51 4.75 6.38
N GLN A 21 -5.85 4.63 6.42
CA GLN A 21 -6.72 5.55 7.17
C GLN A 21 -6.82 5.21 8.67
N SER A 22 -6.33 4.05 9.10
CA SER A 22 -6.41 3.64 10.50
C SER A 22 -5.42 4.45 11.35
N PRO A 23 -5.84 5.02 12.50
CA PRO A 23 -4.92 5.74 13.40
C PRO A 23 -3.86 4.81 14.03
N LEU A 24 -4.02 3.50 13.90
CA LEU A 24 -3.04 2.51 14.35
C LEU A 24 -1.93 2.26 13.31
N VAL A 25 -2.13 2.66 12.05
CA VAL A 25 -1.22 2.38 10.94
C VAL A 25 -0.28 3.56 10.71
N GLU A 26 1.01 3.27 10.64
CA GLU A 26 2.08 4.23 10.43
C GLU A 26 2.47 4.31 8.95
N THR A 27 2.56 3.15 8.29
CA THR A 27 2.91 3.05 6.87
C THR A 27 2.32 1.78 6.30
N VAL A 28 1.80 1.87 5.08
CA VAL A 28 1.39 0.71 4.28
C VAL A 28 2.35 0.55 3.11
N PHE A 29 3.07 -0.57 3.11
CA PHE A 29 3.91 -0.97 2.00
C PHE A 29 3.10 -1.83 1.03
N VAL A 30 3.34 -1.67 -0.28
CA VAL A 30 2.72 -2.49 -1.32
C VAL A 30 3.81 -3.12 -2.19
N ALA A 31 3.82 -4.44 -2.33
CA ALA A 31 4.84 -5.18 -3.08
C ALA A 31 4.21 -6.04 -4.21
N PRO A 32 4.49 -5.79 -5.50
CA PRO A 32 5.35 -4.72 -6.02
C PRO A 32 4.62 -3.35 -6.13
N GLY A 33 3.30 -3.33 -5.96
CA GLY A 33 2.49 -2.13 -6.15
C GLY A 33 2.28 -1.75 -7.62
N ASN A 34 1.62 -0.62 -7.85
CA ASN A 34 1.32 -0.07 -9.18
C ASN A 34 1.41 1.48 -9.17
N ALA A 35 1.10 2.12 -10.32
CA ALA A 35 1.13 3.58 -10.43
C ALA A 35 0.11 4.27 -9.53
N GLY A 36 -1.05 3.64 -9.26
CA GLY A 36 -2.06 4.18 -8.34
C GLY A 36 -1.56 4.19 -6.90
N THR A 37 -0.97 3.09 -6.42
CA THR A 37 -0.40 3.03 -5.06
C THR A 37 0.83 3.92 -4.90
N ALA A 38 1.54 4.25 -5.99
CA ALA A 38 2.64 5.21 -5.96
C ALA A 38 2.19 6.68 -5.80
N LEU A 39 0.95 7.00 -6.17
CA LEU A 39 0.40 8.36 -6.10
C LEU A 39 -0.35 8.64 -4.79
N GLU A 40 -0.65 7.60 -4.00
CA GLU A 40 -1.32 7.74 -2.71
C GLU A 40 -0.29 8.14 -1.63
N PRO A 41 -0.42 9.32 -0.98
CA PRO A 41 0.61 9.84 -0.07
C PRO A 41 0.94 8.94 1.13
N ALA A 42 0.00 8.10 1.54
CA ALA A 42 0.14 7.22 2.70
C ALA A 42 0.63 5.80 2.35
N LEU A 43 0.91 5.52 1.08
CA LEU A 43 1.38 4.23 0.59
C LEU A 43 2.82 4.32 0.08
N GLN A 44 3.55 3.22 0.20
CA GLN A 44 4.90 3.10 -0.34
C GLN A 44 5.06 1.79 -1.13
N ASN A 45 5.37 1.89 -2.42
CA ASN A 45 5.71 0.73 -3.21
C ASN A 45 7.09 0.19 -2.82
N VAL A 46 7.22 -1.14 -2.76
CA VAL A 46 8.48 -1.84 -2.49
C VAL A 46 8.74 -2.81 -3.62
N ALA A 47 9.91 -2.69 -4.26
CA ALA A 47 10.32 -3.61 -5.30
C ALA A 47 10.53 -5.01 -4.71
N ILE A 48 9.99 -6.00 -5.40
CA ILE A 48 10.33 -7.41 -5.25
C ILE A 48 10.92 -7.82 -6.59
N GLY A 49 12.11 -8.42 -6.52
CA GLY A 49 13.10 -8.53 -7.61
C GLY A 49 12.58 -9.03 -8.96
#